data_AF-Q49I30-F1
#
_entry.id   AF-Q49I30-F1
#
_cell.length_a   1.000
_cell.length_b   1.000
_cell.length_c   1.000
_cell.angle_alpha   90.00
_cell.angle_beta   90.00
_cell.angle_gamma   90.00
#
_symmetry.space_group_name_H-M   'P 1'
#
loop_
_entity.id
_entity.type
_entity.pdbx_description
1 polymer ?
#
loop_
_entity_poly.entity_id
_entity_poly.type
_entity_poly.pdbx_seq_one_letter_code
_entity_poly.pdbx_strand_id
1 'polypeptide(L)'
;HCKSCNSRGFPTLYKASPLQGAVVKLVCHNNARKANVQTAMTDKNGEFVIMPMSLTRADVHKCKVYLGKSPKPICSVPTNFNGGKSGALLKPILPPKPPVNPGPGPVQPPMFDYHGVGPFIFEASSKLPCKK
;
A
#
# COMPACT_ATOMS: atom_id res chain seq x y z
N HIS A 1 2.43 -0.27 8.36
CA HIS A 1 3.02 -0.73 9.63
C HIS A 1 3.65 0.42 10.40
N CYS A 2 3.71 0.29 11.72
CA CYS A 2 4.42 1.18 12.62
C CYS A 2 5.67 0.48 13.16
N LYS A 3 6.85 1.05 12.96
CA LYS A 3 8.09 0.46 13.44
C LYS A 3 8.37 0.86 14.89
N SER A 4 8.93 -0.08 15.65
CA SER A 4 9.41 0.20 17.00
C SER A 4 10.56 1.22 16.98
N CYS A 5 10.60 2.05 18.01
CA CYS A 5 11.61 3.10 18.19
C CYS A 5 13.03 2.52 18.29
N ASN A 6 13.18 1.31 18.85
CA ASN A 6 14.47 0.63 19.01
C ASN A 6 15.08 0.17 17.68
N SER A 7 14.31 0.18 16.60
CA SER A 7 14.79 -0.19 15.27
C SER A 7 14.89 1.02 14.33
N ARG A 8 14.73 2.26 14.82
CA ARG A 8 14.74 3.49 14.02
C ARG A 8 15.92 3.54 13.04
N GLY A 9 15.65 3.91 11.79
CA GLY A 9 16.68 4.02 10.74
C GLY A 9 17.01 2.72 9.99
N PHE A 10 16.71 1.54 10.55
CA PHE A 10 16.88 0.27 9.82
C PHE A 10 15.70 -0.02 8.87
N PRO A 11 15.94 -0.36 7.59
CA PRO A 11 14.86 -0.66 6.64
C PRO A 11 14.33 -2.09 6.86
N THR A 12 13.73 -2.35 8.02
CA THR A 12 13.24 -3.69 8.39
C THR A 12 11.81 -3.62 8.89
N LEU A 13 11.08 -4.73 8.69
CA LEU A 13 9.77 -4.97 9.31
C LEU A 13 9.90 -5.56 10.72
N TYR A 14 11.13 -5.70 11.24
CA TYR A 14 11.37 -6.33 12.53
C TYR A 14 10.66 -5.54 13.63
N LYS A 15 9.81 -6.24 14.39
CA LYS A 15 8.95 -5.65 15.44
C LYS A 15 8.07 -4.49 14.94
N ALA A 16 7.73 -4.46 13.65
CA ALA A 16 6.77 -3.52 13.12
C ALA A 16 5.35 -4.06 13.34
N SER A 17 4.46 -3.24 13.90
CA SER A 17 3.06 -3.62 14.12
C SER A 17 2.16 -3.12 13.00
N PRO A 18 1.04 -3.82 12.72
CA PRO A 18 -0.05 -3.28 11.92
C PRO A 18 -0.46 -1.89 12.40
N LEU A 19 -0.78 -1.01 11.46
CA LEU A 19 -1.20 0.36 11.76
C LEU A 19 -2.54 0.60 11.11
N GLN A 20 -3.61 0.47 11.89
CA GLN A 20 -4.98 0.81 11.50
C GLN A 20 -5.16 2.32 11.42
N GLY A 21 -5.96 2.80 10.46
CA GLY A 21 -6.31 4.20 10.26
C GLY A 21 -5.24 5.04 9.57
N ALA A 22 -4.19 4.41 9.04
CA ALA A 22 -3.18 5.10 8.24
C ALA A 22 -3.76 5.44 6.87
N VAL A 23 -3.60 6.70 6.47
CA VAL A 23 -4.02 7.19 5.16
C VAL A 23 -2.96 6.81 4.14
N VAL A 24 -3.38 6.17 3.06
CA VAL A 24 -2.61 5.92 1.84
C VAL A 24 -3.21 6.68 0.68
N LYS A 25 -2.39 7.03 -0.32
CA LYS A 25 -2.81 7.79 -1.49
C LYS A 25 -2.43 7.04 -2.76
N LEU A 26 -3.40 6.72 -3.60
CA LEU A 26 -3.18 6.31 -4.98
C LEU A 26 -3.14 7.56 -5.86
N VAL A 27 -2.05 7.76 -6.58
CA VAL A 27 -1.89 8.88 -7.51
C VAL A 27 -1.61 8.31 -8.90
N CYS A 28 -2.47 8.63 -9.86
CA CYS A 28 -2.33 8.23 -11.25
C CYS A 28 -2.08 9.45 -12.13
N HIS A 29 -0.93 9.47 -12.80
CA HIS A 29 -0.59 10.52 -13.75
C HIS A 29 -1.09 10.11 -15.13
N ASN A 30 -2.31 10.52 -15.46
CA ASN A 30 -2.79 10.37 -16.83
C ASN A 30 -2.24 11.53 -17.69
N ASN A 31 -2.28 11.42 -19.02
CA ASN A 31 -1.85 12.49 -19.95
C ASN A 31 -2.65 13.80 -19.80
N ALA A 32 -3.66 13.84 -18.92
CA ALA A 32 -4.38 15.04 -18.55
C ALA A 32 -3.55 15.89 -17.57
N ARG A 33 -3.72 17.22 -17.62
CA ARG A 33 -2.98 18.20 -16.80
C ARG A 33 -3.13 18.04 -15.27
N LYS A 34 -4.01 17.14 -14.79
CA LYS A 34 -4.26 16.90 -13.36
C LYS A 34 -4.14 15.41 -13.05
N ALA A 35 -3.38 15.07 -12.00
CA ALA A 35 -3.28 13.71 -11.50
C ALA A 35 -4.57 13.29 -10.79
N ASN A 36 -5.04 12.07 -11.03
CA ASN A 36 -6.15 11.49 -10.29
C ASN A 36 -5.64 10.99 -8.94
N VAL A 37 -6.18 11.51 -7.85
CA VAL A 37 -5.77 11.17 -6.48
C VAL A 37 -6.95 10.54 -5.75
N GLN A 38 -6.73 9.34 -5.21
CA GLN A 38 -7.68 8.66 -4.33
C GLN A 38 -7.00 8.30 -3.02
N THR A 39 -7.76 8.24 -1.94
CA THR A 39 -7.25 7.91 -0.62
C THR A 39 -8.02 6.77 0.00
N ALA A 40 -7.34 5.97 0.81
CA ALA A 40 -7.95 4.96 1.67
C ALA A 40 -7.30 4.99 3.05
N MET A 41 -8.01 4.44 4.02
CA MET A 41 -7.48 4.18 5.35
C MET A 41 -7.21 2.69 5.52
N THR A 42 -6.16 2.37 6.27
CA THR A 42 -5.87 0.98 6.60
C THR A 42 -6.81 0.42 7.66
N ASP A 43 -7.09 -0.87 7.57
CA ASP A 43 -7.90 -1.62 8.51
C ASP A 43 -7.11 -2.11 9.74
N LYS A 44 -7.72 -2.96 10.59
CA LYS A 44 -7.10 -3.54 11.79
C LYS A 44 -5.81 -4.32 11.51
N ASN A 45 -5.67 -4.88 10.31
CA ASN A 45 -4.49 -5.64 9.87
C ASN A 45 -3.43 -4.73 9.23
N GLY A 46 -3.71 -3.43 9.09
CA GLY A 46 -2.83 -2.49 8.40
C GLY A 46 -2.93 -2.61 6.88
N GLU A 47 -3.96 -3.27 6.37
CA GLU A 47 -4.24 -3.49 4.95
C GLU A 47 -5.21 -2.43 4.42
N PHE A 48 -5.22 -2.18 3.12
CA PHE A 48 -6.12 -1.20 2.50
C PHE A 48 -6.54 -1.68 1.11
N VAL A 49 -7.70 -1.20 0.66
CA VAL A 49 -8.24 -1.47 -0.68
C VAL A 49 -8.70 -0.15 -1.29
N ILE A 50 -8.33 0.10 -2.55
CA ILE A 50 -8.80 1.24 -3.35
C ILE A 50 -9.38 0.66 -4.63
N MET A 51 -10.65 0.97 -4.91
CA MET A 51 -11.36 0.56 -6.13
C MET A 51 -11.58 1.79 -7.02
N PRO A 52 -10.63 2.11 -7.92
CA PRO A 52 -10.75 3.30 -8.76
C PRO A 52 -11.81 3.09 -9.85
N MET A 53 -12.86 3.92 -9.87
CA MET A 53 -13.96 3.81 -10.85
C MET A 53 -13.55 4.07 -12.31
N SER A 54 -12.51 4.88 -12.55
CA SER A 54 -12.16 5.36 -13.89
C SER A 54 -10.73 4.99 -14.32
N LEU A 55 -10.16 3.93 -13.73
CA LEU A 55 -8.81 3.48 -14.08
C LEU A 55 -8.87 2.29 -15.04
N THR A 56 -8.28 2.45 -16.22
CA THR A 56 -8.13 1.35 -17.19
C THR A 56 -6.87 0.54 -16.87
N ARG A 57 -6.83 -0.74 -17.31
CA ARG A 57 -5.62 -1.59 -17.22
C ARG A 57 -4.38 -0.90 -17.79
N ALA A 58 -4.55 -0.17 -18.89
CA ALA A 58 -3.47 0.54 -19.56
C ALA A 58 -2.92 1.72 -18.75
N ASP A 59 -3.63 2.23 -17.76
CA ASP A 59 -3.18 3.36 -16.94
C ASP A 59 -2.57 2.94 -15.59
N VAL A 60 -2.71 1.68 -15.20
CA VAL A 60 -2.19 1.15 -13.93
C VAL A 60 -0.70 1.41 -13.76
N HIS A 61 0.10 1.28 -14.83
CA HIS A 61 1.54 1.51 -14.78
C HIS A 61 1.93 2.98 -14.53
N LYS A 62 0.99 3.92 -14.74
CA LYS A 62 1.17 5.36 -14.47
C LYS A 62 0.77 5.73 -13.05
N CYS A 63 0.29 4.76 -12.27
CA CYS A 63 -0.14 4.96 -10.92
C CYS A 63 0.93 4.54 -9.91
N LYS A 64 1.00 5.30 -8.81
CA LYS A 64 1.85 5.01 -7.67
C LYS A 64 1.07 5.15 -6.38
N VAL A 65 1.39 4.33 -5.40
CA VAL A 65 0.82 4.42 -4.06
C VAL A 65 1.81 5.05 -3.11
N TYR A 66 1.35 6.03 -2.34
CA TYR A 66 2.13 6.81 -1.38
C TYR A 66 1.59 6.62 0.03
N LEU A 67 2.51 6.60 0.98
CA LEU A 67 2.21 6.72 2.39
C LEU A 67 1.75 8.16 2.66
N GLY A 68 0.54 8.32 3.17
CA GLY A 68 -0.06 9.63 3.42
C GLY A 68 0.20 10.13 4.84
N LYS A 69 -0.62 9.68 5.79
CA LYS A 69 -0.61 10.15 7.18
C LYS A 69 -0.83 9.00 8.14
N SER A 70 -0.14 9.03 9.28
CA SER A 70 -0.39 8.12 10.39
C SER A 70 -1.44 8.70 11.35
N PRO A 71 -2.32 7.87 11.92
CA PRO A 71 -3.24 8.28 12.98
C PRO A 71 -2.56 8.33 14.35
N LYS A 72 -1.35 7.74 14.49
CA LYS A 72 -0.61 7.71 15.76
C LYS A 72 0.49 8.77 15.76
N PRO A 73 0.43 9.79 16.65
CA PRO A 73 1.48 10.81 16.75
C PRO A 73 2.86 10.22 17.05
N ILE A 74 2.89 9.16 17.87
CA ILE A 74 4.10 8.41 18.23
C ILE A 74 4.77 7.73 17.04
N CYS A 75 4.06 7.54 15.92
CA CYS A 75 4.51 6.76 14.78
C CYS A 75 4.11 7.45 13.48
N SER A 76 4.67 8.62 13.25
CA SER A 76 4.18 9.60 12.28
C SER A 76 5.16 9.93 11.16
N VAL A 77 6.39 9.41 11.22
CA VAL A 77 7.44 9.76 10.26
C VAL A 77 7.38 8.80 9.08
N PRO A 78 7.04 9.25 7.85
CA PRO A 78 6.96 8.37 6.69
C PRO A 78 8.36 7.90 6.25
N THR A 79 8.52 6.61 5.96
CA THR A 79 9.76 6.06 5.37
C THR A 79 9.63 5.85 3.88
N ASN A 80 10.78 5.67 3.22
CA ASN A 80 10.80 5.19 1.84
C ASN A 80 10.90 3.66 1.70
N PHE A 81 10.61 2.90 2.76
CA PHE A 81 10.59 1.45 2.68
C PHE A 81 9.54 0.99 1.65
N ASN A 82 9.95 0.13 0.71
CA ASN A 82 9.16 -0.29 -0.45
C ASN A 82 8.57 0.87 -1.27
N GLY A 83 9.24 2.03 -1.30
CA GLY A 83 8.76 3.20 -2.05
C GLY A 83 7.63 3.97 -1.37
N GLY A 84 7.39 3.77 -0.07
CA GLY A 84 6.30 4.44 0.65
C GLY A 84 6.31 5.97 0.53
N LYS A 85 7.48 6.62 0.46
CA LYS A 85 7.60 8.09 0.32
C LYS A 85 7.72 8.54 -1.13
N SER A 86 8.48 7.81 -1.95
CA SER A 86 8.72 8.13 -3.36
C SER A 86 7.60 7.68 -4.31
N GLY A 87 6.68 6.85 -3.82
CA GLY A 87 5.62 6.23 -4.60
C GLY A 87 6.01 4.82 -5.03
N ALA A 88 5.21 3.84 -4.61
CA ALA A 88 5.39 2.44 -4.96
C ALA A 88 4.59 2.09 -6.22
N LEU A 89 5.20 1.35 -7.14
CA LEU A 89 4.53 0.85 -8.33
C LEU A 89 3.59 -0.30 -7.98
N LEU A 90 2.40 -0.29 -8.59
CA LEU A 90 1.42 -1.37 -8.51
C LEU A 90 1.98 -2.63 -9.18
N LYS A 91 1.98 -3.75 -8.45
CA LYS A 91 2.40 -5.05 -8.96
C LYS A 91 1.17 -5.94 -9.16
N PRO A 92 0.99 -6.59 -10.32
CA PRO A 92 -0.09 -7.54 -10.50
C PRO A 92 -0.03 -8.65 -9.44
N ILE A 93 -1.16 -8.93 -8.80
CA ILE A 93 -1.36 -10.10 -7.96
C ILE A 93 -2.01 -11.14 -8.87
N LEU A 94 -1.28 -12.22 -9.15
CA LEU A 94 -1.86 -13.31 -9.93
C LEU A 94 -3.00 -13.94 -9.14
N PRO A 95 -4.15 -14.21 -9.77
CA PRO A 95 -5.17 -15.02 -9.13
C PRO A 95 -4.60 -16.40 -8.77
N PRO A 96 -5.18 -17.09 -7.78
CA PRO A 96 -4.83 -18.48 -7.52
C PRO A 96 -4.88 -19.27 -8.82
N LYS A 97 -3.88 -20.14 -9.06
CA LYS A 97 -3.89 -21.00 -10.25
C LYS A 97 -5.23 -21.73 -10.31
N PRO A 98 -5.88 -21.80 -11.49
CA PRO A 98 -7.09 -22.59 -11.62
C PRO A 98 -6.80 -24.05 -11.20
N PRO A 99 -7.79 -24.75 -10.61
CA PRO A 99 -7.62 -26.13 -10.19
C PRO A 99 -7.12 -26.99 -11.36
N VAL A 100 -6.23 -27.95 -11.06
CA VAL A 100 -5.54 -28.80 -12.05
C VAL A 100 -6.52 -29.64 -12.88
N ASN A 101 -7.72 -29.88 -12.35
CA ASN A 101 -8.86 -30.45 -13.09
C ASN A 101 -10.04 -29.48 -13.04
N PRO A 102 -10.09 -28.49 -13.95
CA PRO A 102 -11.32 -27.73 -14.14
C PRO A 102 -12.37 -28.75 -14.61
N GLY A 103 -13.53 -28.79 -13.96
CA GLY A 103 -14.67 -29.55 -14.48
C GLY A 103 -15.02 -29.09 -15.91
N PRO A 104 -15.95 -29.78 -16.60
CA PRO A 104 -16.36 -29.42 -17.96
C PRO A 104 -17.13 -28.09 -17.92
N GLY A 105 -16.41 -26.98 -17.95
CA GLY A 105 -16.95 -25.64 -17.89
C GLY A 105 -15.88 -24.61 -18.27
N PRO A 106 -16.25 -23.50 -18.92
CA PRO A 106 -15.29 -22.44 -19.24
C PRO A 106 -14.68 -21.91 -17.93
N VAL A 107 -13.35 -21.90 -17.85
CA VAL A 107 -12.64 -21.20 -16.77
C VAL A 107 -12.87 -19.71 -16.97
N GLN A 108 -13.80 -19.12 -16.22
CA GLN A 108 -14.07 -17.69 -16.29
C GLN A 108 -12.88 -16.91 -15.72
N PRO A 109 -12.33 -15.93 -16.46
CA PRO A 109 -11.31 -15.03 -15.92
C PRO A 109 -11.85 -14.28 -14.69
N PRO A 110 -10.99 -13.90 -13.73
CA PRO A 110 -11.39 -13.03 -12.63
C PRO A 110 -12.01 -11.74 -13.17
N MET A 111 -13.12 -11.32 -12.57
CA MET A 111 -13.84 -10.09 -12.95
C MET A 111 -13.02 -8.81 -12.68
N PHE A 112 -11.99 -8.89 -11.81
CA PHE A 112 -11.13 -7.78 -11.44
C PHE A 112 -9.65 -8.18 -11.46
N ASP A 113 -8.79 -7.26 -11.87
CA ASP A 113 -7.34 -7.40 -11.66
C ASP A 113 -6.96 -6.85 -10.29
N TYR A 114 -6.28 -7.69 -9.52
CA TYR A 114 -5.76 -7.28 -8.23
C TYR A 114 -4.33 -6.78 -8.40
N HIS A 115 -4.03 -5.63 -7.80
CA HIS A 115 -2.69 -5.09 -7.75
C HIS A 115 -2.27 -4.83 -6.30
N GLY A 116 -1.06 -5.28 -5.96
CA GLY A 116 -0.47 -5.15 -4.64
C GLY A 116 0.65 -4.12 -4.63
N VAL A 117 0.92 -3.60 -3.43
CA VAL A 117 2.07 -2.73 -3.12
C VAL A 117 2.55 -3.00 -1.70
N GLY A 118 3.72 -2.45 -1.36
CA GLY A 118 4.22 -2.47 0.01
C GLY A 118 4.76 -3.84 0.43
N PRO A 119 4.86 -4.10 1.76
CA PRO A 119 4.32 -3.30 2.87
C PRO A 119 5.02 -1.95 3.06
N PHE A 120 4.31 -0.94 3.60
CA PHE A 120 4.88 0.37 3.94
C PHE A 120 5.02 0.58 5.44
N ILE A 121 5.94 1.47 5.83
CA ILE A 121 6.34 1.68 7.23
C ILE A 121 6.36 3.18 7.59
N PHE A 122 5.81 3.49 8.76
CA PHE A 122 6.12 4.72 9.51
C PHE A 122 7.15 4.43 10.61
N GLU A 123 8.09 5.35 10.81
CA GLU A 123 8.98 5.37 11.97
C GLU A 123 8.31 6.01 13.17
N ALA A 124 8.83 5.66 14.35
CA ALA A 124 8.57 6.40 15.57
C ALA A 124 8.97 7.87 15.43
N SER A 125 8.14 8.79 15.92
CA SER A 125 8.35 10.23 15.84
C SER A 125 9.71 10.65 16.41
N SER A 126 10.47 11.43 15.65
CA SER A 126 11.75 11.99 16.12
C SER A 126 11.59 12.97 17.28
N LYS A 127 10.39 13.53 17.45
CA LYS A 127 10.05 14.47 18.54
C LYS A 127 9.79 13.78 19.87
N LEU A 128 9.68 12.46 19.89
CA LEU A 128 9.41 11.69 21.10
C LEU A 128 10.60 10.75 21.38
N PRO A 129 11.16 10.78 22.60
CA PRO A 129 12.23 9.88 22.96
C PRO A 129 11.75 8.43 22.91
N CYS A 130 12.60 7.54 22.41
CA CYS A 130 12.36 6.11 22.53
C CYS A 130 12.43 5.73 24.01
N LYS A 131 11.31 5.28 24.60
CA LYS A 131 11.38 4.62 25.90
C LYS A 131 12.17 3.31 25.71
N LYS A 132 13.24 3.15 26.48
CA LYS A 132 14.11 1.97 26.47
C LYS A 132 13.36 0.74 26.93
#